data_AF-R1D7V2-F1
#
_entry.id   AF-R1D7V2-F1
#
_cell.length_a   1.000
_cell.length_b   1.000
_cell.length_c   1.000
_cell.angle_alpha   90.00
_cell.angle_beta   90.00
_cell.angle_gamma   90.00
#
_symmetry.space_group_name_H-M   'P 1'
#
loop_
_entity.id
_entity.type
_entity.pdbx_description
1 polymer ?
#
loop_
_entity_poly.entity_id
_entity_poly.type
_entity_poly.pdbx_seq_one_letter_code
_entity_poly.pdbx_strand_id
1 'polypeptide(L)'
;MRRRGAAADSESEELLLVSTRATITRKRRPNRRVLERKWQTFVVTKHVMLRLLGAVYFFAFLGAYLQNGALLGERGLMPAKPHLERLQKQNAAGGGSRLDGFLSAPSVYWWLPLSDASLDGVAAAGVAIASLVCCGLHSSAAMAAMWLLYFSLVTAAEGSTFYQ
;
A
#
# COMPACT_ATOMS: atom_id res chain seq x y z
N MET A 1 63.18 66.54 7.16
CA MET A 1 62.78 65.67 6.03
C MET A 1 62.86 64.19 6.43
N ARG A 2 61.87 63.61 7.13
CA ARG A 2 61.86 62.15 7.43
C ARG A 2 60.48 61.69 7.95
N ARG A 3 59.42 61.71 7.13
CA ARG A 3 58.07 61.25 7.55
C ARG A 3 57.19 60.63 6.44
N ARG A 4 57.75 60.16 5.32
CA ARG A 4 56.95 59.59 4.21
C ARG A 4 57.08 58.07 4.01
N GLY A 5 57.96 57.37 4.72
CA GLY A 5 58.20 55.94 4.51
C GLY A 5 57.31 54.98 5.31
N ALA A 6 56.80 55.38 6.49
CA ALA A 6 56.11 54.47 7.39
C ALA A 6 54.63 54.22 7.04
N ALA A 7 53.99 55.15 6.32
CA ALA A 7 52.57 55.03 5.95
C ALA A 7 52.36 54.09 4.75
N ALA A 8 53.32 54.06 3.82
CA ALA A 8 53.22 53.19 2.65
C ALA A 8 53.37 51.71 3.03
N ASP A 9 54.24 51.40 4.00
CA ASP A 9 54.51 50.03 4.44
C ASP A 9 53.31 49.44 5.19
N SER A 10 52.65 50.24 6.05
CA SER A 10 51.45 49.83 6.78
C SER A 10 50.24 49.57 5.88
N GLU A 11 50.11 50.32 4.77
CA GLU A 11 49.02 50.11 3.81
C GLU A 11 49.23 48.83 3.00
N SER A 12 50.48 48.47 2.67
CA SER A 12 50.80 47.19 2.02
C SER A 12 50.60 45.99 2.94
N GLU A 13 50.89 46.11 4.24
CA GLU A 13 50.64 45.05 5.22
C GLU A 13 49.13 44.84 5.46
N GLU A 14 48.34 45.91 5.56
CA GLU A 14 46.88 45.79 5.63
C GLU A 14 46.28 45.16 4.37
N LEU A 15 46.76 45.53 3.18
CA LEU A 15 46.30 44.95 1.92
C LEU A 15 46.64 43.45 1.80
N LEU A 16 47.81 43.02 2.30
CA LEU A 16 48.16 41.60 2.37
C LEU A 16 47.32 40.83 3.39
N LEU A 17 47.00 41.43 4.54
CA LEU A 17 46.14 40.81 5.55
C LEU A 17 44.68 40.72 5.09
N VAL A 18 44.18 41.71 4.37
CA VAL A 18 42.83 41.71 3.76
C VAL A 18 42.74 40.66 2.65
N SER A 19 43.74 40.57 1.77
CA SER A 19 43.80 39.55 0.70
C SER A 19 43.92 38.12 1.25
N THR A 20 44.72 37.94 2.31
CA THR A 20 44.87 36.64 3.00
C THR A 20 43.57 36.23 3.70
N ARG A 21 42.87 37.16 4.36
CA ARG A 21 41.56 36.88 4.99
C ARG A 21 40.46 36.60 3.97
N ALA A 22 40.47 37.27 2.81
CA ALA A 22 39.50 37.05 1.74
C ALA A 22 39.61 35.63 1.13
N THR A 23 40.80 35.03 1.17
CA THR A 23 41.04 33.71 0.55
C THR A 23 40.59 32.54 1.43
N ILE A 24 40.48 32.72 2.75
CA ILE A 24 40.25 31.61 3.71
C ILE A 24 38.77 31.25 3.90
N THR A 25 37.82 32.06 3.44
CA THR A 25 36.38 31.81 3.67
C THR A 25 35.68 31.02 2.55
N ARG A 26 36.40 30.20 1.80
CA ARG A 26 35.77 29.29 0.83
C ARG A 26 35.14 28.11 1.56
N LYS A 27 33.97 28.34 2.18
CA LYS A 27 33.06 27.32 2.71
C LYS A 27 32.78 26.31 1.60
N ARG A 28 33.53 25.20 1.59
CA ARG A 28 33.30 24.05 0.71
C ARG A 28 31.87 23.60 0.94
N ARG A 29 30.96 23.99 0.05
CA ARG A 29 29.60 23.46 0.03
C ARG A 29 29.75 21.96 -0.18
N PRO A 30 29.32 21.09 0.76
CA PRO A 30 29.43 19.66 0.56
C PRO A 30 28.69 19.30 -0.73
N ASN A 31 29.33 18.53 -1.60
CA ASN A 31 28.78 18.09 -2.88
C ASN A 31 27.41 17.44 -2.63
N ARG A 32 26.33 18.13 -3.01
CA ARG A 32 24.93 17.68 -2.84
C ARG A 32 24.71 16.28 -3.43
N ARG A 33 25.52 15.91 -4.44
CA ARG A 33 25.54 14.59 -5.09
C ARG A 33 25.90 13.41 -4.16
N VAL A 34 26.60 13.65 -3.05
CA VAL A 34 27.01 12.58 -2.12
C VAL A 34 25.92 12.29 -1.08
N LEU A 35 25.06 13.28 -0.77
CA LEU A 35 23.95 13.11 0.17
C LEU A 35 22.69 12.50 -0.48
N GLU A 36 22.60 12.47 -1.81
CA GLU A 36 21.45 11.91 -2.55
C GLU A 36 21.53 10.40 -2.82
N ARG A 37 22.63 9.72 -2.42
CA ARG A 37 22.87 8.29 -2.69
C ARG A 37 22.44 7.32 -1.57
N LYS A 38 21.30 7.56 -0.91
CA LYS A 38 20.76 6.60 0.08
C LYS A 38 19.33 6.10 -0.17
N TRP A 39 18.64 6.59 -1.19
CA TRP A 39 17.18 6.38 -1.33
C TRP A 39 16.72 5.65 -2.60
N GLN A 40 17.62 5.00 -3.35
CA GLN A 40 17.30 4.39 -4.65
C GLN A 40 17.36 2.85 -4.68
N THR A 41 17.71 2.16 -3.59
CA THR A 41 18.06 0.73 -3.68
C THR A 41 16.85 -0.22 -3.73
N PHE A 42 15.68 0.16 -3.21
CA PHE A 42 14.54 -0.78 -3.09
C PHE A 42 13.33 -0.46 -3.97
N VAL A 43 13.41 0.59 -4.81
CA VAL A 43 12.28 0.99 -5.66
C VAL A 43 11.95 -0.12 -6.66
N VAL A 44 12.96 -0.70 -7.31
CA VAL A 44 12.77 -1.80 -8.28
C VAL A 44 12.18 -3.03 -7.59
N THR A 45 12.77 -3.46 -6.47
CA THR A 45 12.28 -4.62 -5.70
C THR A 45 10.83 -4.42 -5.25
N LYS A 46 10.48 -3.23 -4.76
CA LYS A 46 9.10 -2.89 -4.38
C LYS A 46 8.14 -3.07 -5.56
N HIS A 47 8.49 -2.55 -6.73
CA HIS A 47 7.63 -2.65 -7.92
C HIS A 47 7.48 -4.11 -8.40
N VAL A 48 8.57 -4.88 -8.41
CA VAL A 48 8.53 -6.29 -8.80
C VAL A 48 7.69 -7.10 -7.81
N MET A 49 7.92 -6.92 -6.50
CA MET A 49 7.17 -7.62 -5.44
C MET A 49 5.68 -7.33 -5.52
N LEU A 50 5.29 -6.07 -5.72
CA LEU A 50 3.88 -5.68 -5.81
C LEU A 50 3.19 -6.21 -7.08
N ARG A 51 3.91 -6.28 -8.21
CA ARG A 51 3.39 -6.93 -9.43
C ARG A 51 3.20 -8.44 -9.27
N LEU A 52 4.19 -9.13 -8.70
CA LEU A 52 4.08 -10.57 -8.43
C LEU A 52 2.93 -10.86 -7.48
N LEU A 53 2.79 -10.05 -6.43
CA LEU A 53 1.67 -10.16 -5.49
C LEU A 53 0.33 -9.94 -6.21
N GLY A 54 0.22 -8.89 -7.03
CA GLY A 54 -0.96 -8.64 -7.86
C GLY A 54 -1.30 -9.82 -8.78
N ALA A 55 -0.30 -10.46 -9.38
CA ALA A 55 -0.49 -11.64 -10.22
C ALA A 55 -1.03 -12.85 -9.43
N VAL A 56 -0.50 -13.10 -8.23
CA VAL A 56 -1.03 -14.16 -7.34
C VAL A 56 -2.50 -13.90 -6.99
N TYR A 57 -2.83 -12.67 -6.60
CA TYR A 57 -4.22 -12.30 -6.32
C TYR A 57 -5.10 -12.40 -7.57
N PHE A 58 -4.60 -12.03 -8.75
CA PHE A 58 -5.34 -12.16 -10.00
C PHE A 58 -5.79 -13.61 -10.22
N PHE A 59 -4.88 -14.58 -10.10
CA PHE A 59 -5.23 -15.99 -10.25
C PHE A 59 -6.15 -16.48 -9.14
N ALA A 60 -5.99 -16.00 -7.90
CA ALA A 60 -6.88 -16.33 -6.80
C ALA A 60 -8.32 -15.84 -7.06
N PHE A 61 -8.50 -14.59 -7.47
CA PHE A 61 -9.81 -14.03 -7.78
C PHE A 61 -10.41 -14.62 -9.05
N LEU A 62 -9.60 -14.95 -10.05
CA LEU A 62 -10.07 -15.61 -11.27
C LEU A 62 -10.54 -17.03 -10.99
N GLY A 63 -9.79 -17.79 -10.19
CA GLY A 63 -10.20 -19.11 -9.73
C GLY A 63 -11.50 -19.04 -8.94
N ALA A 64 -11.60 -18.09 -8.01
CA ALA A 64 -12.83 -17.83 -7.28
C ALA A 64 -13.99 -17.47 -8.24
N TYR A 65 -13.80 -16.58 -9.20
CA TYR A 65 -14.85 -16.21 -10.16
C TYR A 65 -15.38 -17.41 -10.95
N LEU A 66 -14.50 -18.29 -11.41
CA LEU A 66 -14.88 -19.48 -12.17
C LEU A 66 -15.53 -20.56 -11.30
N GLN A 67 -15.18 -20.64 -10.01
CA GLN A 67 -15.64 -21.69 -9.11
C GLN A 67 -16.81 -21.27 -8.21
N ASN A 68 -16.97 -19.98 -7.91
CA ASN A 68 -17.93 -19.45 -6.93
C ASN A 68 -19.36 -19.88 -7.25
N GLY A 69 -19.78 -19.81 -8.52
CA GLY A 69 -21.12 -20.27 -8.92
C GLY A 69 -21.35 -21.78 -8.67
N ALA A 70 -20.30 -22.61 -8.84
CA ALA A 70 -20.39 -24.05 -8.64
C ALA A 70 -20.27 -24.49 -7.17
N LEU A 71 -19.47 -23.77 -6.36
CA LEU A 71 -19.26 -24.10 -4.95
C LEU A 71 -20.20 -23.32 -4.03
N LEU A 72 -20.18 -21.99 -4.10
CA LEU A 72 -20.75 -21.08 -3.10
C LEU A 72 -22.13 -20.53 -3.47
N GLY A 73 -22.57 -20.71 -4.72
CA GLY A 73 -23.85 -20.23 -5.21
C GLY A 73 -25.06 -20.89 -4.52
N GLU A 74 -26.26 -20.35 -4.73
CA GLU A 74 -27.50 -20.86 -4.11
C GLU A 74 -27.82 -22.31 -4.47
N ARG A 75 -27.33 -22.78 -5.62
CA ARG A 75 -27.38 -24.19 -6.06
C ARG A 75 -26.01 -24.88 -6.06
N GLY A 76 -25.02 -24.24 -5.44
CA GLY A 76 -23.67 -24.78 -5.32
C GLY A 76 -23.60 -25.92 -4.31
N LEU A 77 -22.49 -26.64 -4.34
CA LEU A 77 -22.25 -27.75 -3.41
C LEU A 77 -22.32 -27.31 -1.93
N MET A 78 -21.96 -26.06 -1.65
CA MET A 78 -21.76 -25.50 -0.31
C MET A 78 -22.27 -24.06 -0.26
N PRO A 79 -23.59 -23.84 -0.17
CA PRO A 79 -24.17 -22.50 -0.24
C PRO A 79 -23.67 -21.61 0.89
N ALA A 80 -23.06 -20.47 0.55
CA ALA A 80 -22.46 -19.54 1.52
C ALA A 80 -23.49 -18.70 2.31
N LYS A 81 -24.70 -18.56 1.76
CA LYS A 81 -25.81 -17.76 2.30
C LYS A 81 -26.21 -18.12 3.74
N PRO A 82 -26.54 -19.39 4.06
CA PRO A 82 -26.91 -19.76 5.42
C PRO A 82 -25.82 -19.49 6.46
N HIS A 83 -24.54 -19.57 6.09
CA HIS A 83 -23.44 -19.29 7.03
C HIS A 83 -23.36 -17.81 7.39
N LEU A 84 -23.35 -16.93 6.39
CA LEU A 84 -23.29 -15.49 6.61
C LEU A 84 -24.54 -14.97 7.34
N GLU A 85 -25.72 -15.53 7.06
CA GLU A 85 -26.93 -15.22 7.82
C GLU A 85 -26.81 -15.62 9.31
N ARG A 86 -26.19 -16.77 9.61
CA ARG A 86 -25.93 -17.18 11.00
C ARG A 86 -24.95 -16.22 11.68
N LEU A 87 -23.85 -15.85 11.02
CA LEU A 87 -22.89 -14.88 11.53
C LEU A 87 -23.54 -13.52 11.82
N GLN A 88 -24.35 -13.02 10.89
CA GLN A 88 -25.07 -11.74 11.07
C GLN A 88 -26.08 -11.82 12.22
N LYS A 89 -26.82 -12.93 12.34
CA LYS A 89 -27.76 -13.16 13.45
C LYS A 89 -27.03 -13.25 14.79
N GLN A 90 -25.89 -13.93 14.86
CA GLN A 90 -25.07 -14.03 16.08
C GLN A 90 -24.56 -12.65 16.52
N ASN A 91 -24.06 -11.84 15.58
CA ASN A 91 -23.61 -10.49 15.88
C ASN A 91 -24.76 -9.60 16.38
N ALA A 92 -25.93 -9.68 15.72
CA ALA A 92 -27.12 -8.93 16.13
C ALA A 92 -27.65 -9.38 17.51
N ALA A 93 -27.60 -10.68 17.81
CA ALA A 93 -28.01 -11.23 19.11
C ALA A 93 -27.09 -10.78 20.25
N GLY A 94 -25.80 -10.55 19.96
CA GLY A 94 -24.85 -9.96 20.90
C GLY A 94 -25.01 -8.44 21.10
N GLY A 95 -25.97 -7.80 20.45
CA GLY A 95 -26.12 -6.34 20.44
C GLY A 95 -25.05 -5.61 19.63
N GLY A 96 -24.26 -6.34 18.84
CA GLY A 96 -23.19 -5.80 18.02
C GLY A 96 -23.73 -4.97 16.86
N SER A 97 -23.04 -3.87 16.54
CA SER A 97 -23.29 -3.12 15.30
C SER A 97 -22.60 -3.81 14.12
N ARG A 98 -23.04 -3.52 12.89
CA ARG A 98 -22.37 -4.03 11.66
C ARG A 98 -20.86 -3.73 11.62
N LEU A 99 -20.44 -2.61 12.20
CA LEU A 99 -19.02 -2.26 12.35
C LEU A 99 -18.26 -3.18 13.29
N ASP A 100 -18.90 -3.66 14.35
CA ASP A 100 -18.33 -4.60 15.31
C ASP A 100 -18.17 -5.99 14.69
N GLY A 101 -19.18 -6.39 13.89
CA GLY A 101 -19.10 -7.55 13.02
C GLY A 101 -17.97 -7.46 11.98
N PHE A 102 -17.80 -6.28 11.37
CA PHE A 102 -16.73 -6.04 10.40
C PHE A 102 -15.33 -6.08 11.00
N LEU A 103 -15.15 -5.56 12.22
CA LEU A 103 -13.87 -5.64 12.94
C LEU A 103 -13.50 -7.08 13.30
N SER A 104 -14.50 -7.92 13.58
CA SER A 104 -14.30 -9.33 13.90
C SER A 104 -14.06 -10.19 12.65
N ALA A 105 -14.83 -9.93 11.58
CA ALA A 105 -14.78 -10.63 10.31
C ALA A 105 -14.80 -9.61 9.17
N PRO A 106 -13.62 -9.17 8.66
CA PRO A 106 -13.54 -8.14 7.64
C PRO A 106 -14.13 -8.63 6.32
N SER A 107 -15.37 -8.25 6.03
CA SER A 107 -16.05 -8.64 4.79
C SER A 107 -16.92 -7.51 4.26
N VAL A 108 -17.10 -7.45 2.93
CA VAL A 108 -18.00 -6.47 2.32
C VAL A 108 -19.48 -6.88 2.48
N TYR A 109 -19.73 -8.15 2.82
CA TYR A 109 -21.06 -8.74 2.99
C TYR A 109 -21.81 -8.26 4.26
N TRP A 110 -21.18 -7.46 5.13
CA TRP A 110 -21.89 -6.76 6.21
C TRP A 110 -22.81 -5.65 5.69
N TRP A 111 -22.48 -5.06 4.54
CA TRP A 111 -23.27 -4.01 3.91
C TRP A 111 -23.95 -4.45 2.61
N LEU A 112 -23.43 -5.48 1.96
CA LEU A 112 -23.95 -6.00 0.70
C LEU A 112 -24.74 -7.30 0.93
N PRO A 113 -25.97 -7.44 0.38
CA PRO A 113 -26.72 -8.70 0.48
C PRO A 113 -26.00 -9.81 -0.29
N LEU A 114 -25.89 -10.98 0.34
CA LEU A 114 -25.29 -12.13 -0.32
C LEU A 114 -26.25 -12.73 -1.35
N SER A 115 -25.78 -12.75 -2.59
CA SER A 115 -26.40 -13.34 -3.77
C SER A 115 -25.32 -13.86 -4.71
N ASP A 116 -25.67 -14.78 -5.61
CA ASP A 116 -24.75 -15.29 -6.64
C ASP A 116 -24.11 -14.14 -7.44
N ALA A 117 -24.92 -13.15 -7.83
CA ALA A 117 -24.44 -11.96 -8.53
C ALA A 117 -23.47 -11.10 -7.70
N SER A 118 -23.67 -11.01 -6.39
CA SER A 118 -22.75 -10.27 -5.51
C SER A 118 -21.42 -11.00 -5.31
N LEU A 119 -21.43 -12.34 -5.23
CA LEU A 119 -20.24 -13.17 -5.12
C LEU A 119 -19.38 -13.04 -6.38
N ASP A 120 -20.03 -13.16 -7.55
CA ASP A 120 -19.38 -12.99 -8.84
C ASP A 120 -18.89 -11.55 -9.04
N GLY A 121 -19.68 -10.55 -8.59
CA GLY A 121 -19.30 -9.15 -8.64
C GLY A 121 -18.07 -8.82 -7.80
N VAL A 122 -17.97 -9.37 -6.58
CA VAL A 122 -16.80 -9.21 -5.70
C VAL A 122 -15.56 -9.87 -6.31
N ALA A 123 -15.71 -11.09 -6.86
CA ALA A 123 -14.61 -11.78 -7.53
C ALA A 123 -14.16 -11.03 -8.80
N ALA A 124 -15.09 -10.56 -9.64
CA ALA A 124 -14.78 -9.77 -10.83
C ALA A 124 -14.12 -8.43 -10.48
N ALA A 125 -14.57 -7.74 -9.43
CA ALA A 125 -13.92 -6.53 -8.93
C ALA A 125 -12.49 -6.81 -8.46
N GLY A 126 -12.26 -7.94 -7.78
CA GLY A 126 -10.93 -8.40 -7.38
C GLY A 126 -10.02 -8.64 -8.57
N VAL A 127 -10.51 -9.32 -9.63
CA VAL A 127 -9.78 -9.52 -10.90
C VAL A 127 -9.43 -8.18 -11.56
N ALA A 128 -10.37 -7.24 -11.61
CA ALA A 128 -10.15 -5.93 -12.22
C ALA A 128 -9.05 -5.14 -11.47
N ILE A 129 -9.14 -5.07 -10.13
CA ILE A 129 -8.13 -4.39 -9.31
C ILE A 129 -6.77 -5.10 -9.43
N ALA A 130 -6.73 -6.43 -9.46
CA ALA A 130 -5.51 -7.21 -9.63
C ALA A 130 -4.82 -6.90 -10.97
N SER A 131 -5.62 -6.80 -12.03
CA SER A 131 -5.15 -6.46 -13.37
C SER A 131 -4.54 -5.06 -13.39
N LEU A 132 -5.19 -4.09 -12.76
CA LEU A 132 -4.65 -2.72 -12.63
C LEU A 132 -3.33 -2.67 -11.85
N VAL A 133 -3.20 -3.46 -10.77
CA VAL A 133 -1.94 -3.59 -10.02
C VAL A 133 -0.85 -4.18 -10.91
N CYS A 134 -1.15 -5.22 -11.70
CA CYS A 134 -0.20 -5.81 -12.65
C CYS A 134 0.27 -4.79 -13.70
N CYS A 135 -0.66 -3.97 -14.23
CA CYS A 135 -0.34 -2.87 -15.16
C CYS A 135 0.55 -1.79 -14.54
N GLY A 136 0.68 -1.73 -13.22
CA GLY A 136 1.61 -0.85 -12.51
C GLY A 136 0.94 0.17 -11.60
N LEU A 137 -0.35 0.00 -11.26
CA LEU A 137 -1.02 0.83 -10.27
C LEU A 137 -0.55 0.44 -8.85
N HIS A 138 0.54 1.05 -8.40
CA HIS A 138 1.13 0.81 -7.08
C HIS A 138 0.49 1.72 -6.02
N SER A 139 -0.83 1.59 -5.84
CA SER A 139 -1.59 2.33 -4.81
C SER A 139 -1.72 1.52 -3.53
N SER A 140 -1.44 2.13 -2.37
CA SER A 140 -1.73 1.53 -1.07
C SER A 140 -3.23 1.22 -0.90
N ALA A 141 -4.08 2.06 -1.49
CA ALA A 141 -5.52 1.83 -1.51
C ALA A 141 -5.90 0.60 -2.34
N ALA A 142 -5.22 0.35 -3.46
CA ALA A 142 -5.46 -0.87 -4.25
C ALA A 142 -5.10 -2.12 -3.45
N MET A 143 -3.97 -2.11 -2.73
CA MET A 143 -3.58 -3.22 -1.85
C MET A 143 -4.60 -3.45 -0.73
N ALA A 144 -5.07 -2.39 -0.08
CA ALA A 144 -6.10 -2.49 0.96
C ALA A 144 -7.43 -3.00 0.41
N ALA A 145 -7.83 -2.58 -0.79
CA ALA A 145 -9.02 -3.05 -1.46
C ALA A 145 -8.93 -4.55 -1.81
N MET A 146 -7.79 -5.01 -2.33
CA MET A 146 -7.58 -6.44 -2.63
C MET A 146 -7.63 -7.28 -1.36
N TRP A 147 -6.96 -6.82 -0.30
CA TRP A 147 -7.02 -7.46 1.01
C TRP A 147 -8.47 -7.61 1.49
N LEU A 148 -9.26 -6.53 1.42
CA LEU A 148 -10.65 -6.52 1.85
C LEU A 148 -11.52 -7.49 1.03
N LEU A 149 -11.40 -7.47 -0.29
CA LEU A 149 -12.15 -8.35 -1.19
C LEU A 149 -11.79 -9.81 -0.97
N TYR A 150 -10.50 -10.10 -0.77
CA TYR A 150 -10.02 -11.45 -0.52
C TYR A 150 -10.56 -11.99 0.81
N PHE A 151 -10.47 -11.21 1.89
CA PHE A 151 -11.04 -11.60 3.18
C PHE A 151 -12.54 -11.81 3.10
N SER A 152 -13.25 -10.99 2.32
CA SER A 152 -14.69 -11.20 2.09
C SER A 152 -15.00 -12.56 1.47
N LEU A 153 -14.20 -12.99 0.48
CA LEU A 153 -14.34 -14.33 -0.13
C LEU A 153 -14.00 -15.44 0.86
N VAL A 154 -12.94 -15.27 1.66
CA VAL A 154 -12.54 -16.23 2.68
C VAL A 154 -13.63 -16.40 3.73
N THR A 155 -14.20 -15.31 4.26
CA THR A 155 -15.31 -15.37 5.22
C THR A 155 -16.54 -16.05 4.62
N ALA A 156 -16.82 -15.84 3.33
CA ALA A 156 -17.91 -16.55 2.66
C ALA A 156 -17.60 -18.06 2.48
N ALA A 157 -16.35 -18.41 2.19
CA ALA A 157 -15.89 -19.79 2.02
C ALA A 157 -15.71 -20.54 3.34
N GLU A 158 -15.45 -19.87 4.47
CA GLU A 158 -15.26 -20.50 5.77
C GLU A 158 -16.49 -21.30 6.20
N GLY A 159 -17.68 -20.82 5.88
CA GLY A 159 -18.95 -21.50 6.09
C GLY A 159 -19.14 -22.81 5.35
N SER A 160 -18.29 -23.07 4.36
CA SER A 160 -18.27 -24.32 3.61
C SER A 160 -17.55 -25.43 4.39
N THR A 161 -16.75 -25.11 5.41
CA THR A 161 -16.06 -26.14 6.19
C THR A 161 -17.08 -27.02 6.93
N PHE A 162 -17.29 -28.24 6.43
CA PHE A 162 -18.26 -29.25 6.90
C PHE A 162 -18.08 -29.74 8.36
N TYR A 163 -17.28 -29.05 9.18
CA TYR A 163 -16.97 -29.41 10.56
C TYR A 163 -17.43 -28.31 11.53
N GLN A 164 -18.73 -28.05 11.59
CA GLN A 164 -19.37 -27.31 12.70
C GLN A 164 -20.64 -28.01 13.14
#